data_AF-A0A3R7DSK1-F1
#
_entry.id   AF-A0A3R7DSK1-F1
#
_cell.length_a   1.000
_cell.length_b   1.000
_cell.length_c   1.000
_cell.angle_alpha   90.00
_cell.angle_beta   90.00
_cell.angle_gamma   90.00
#
_symmetry.space_group_name_H-M   'P 1'
#
loop_
_entity.id
_entity.type
_entity.pdbx_description
1 polymer ?
#
loop_
_entity_poly.entity_id
_entity_poly.type
_entity_poly.pdbx_seq_one_letter_code
_entity_poly.pdbx_strand_id
1 'polypeptide(L)'
;MVMHVQLAEALAKVDKPTQKLLKHVIHYEPVQQMLCTFLADTSRSFEDWIWDPKTRDVLSRLQSRVEFAGPQAVKSDPTLQANYEDALVNGIDHMDVESFFAAADAAKQAGKLHFAQKRFDAALNAFRKAADLLKPQLEPCESPSILTPLFVTSSTNASICAIRLQRWPTVREYAQLALAQSPSDGKAWYCLAKVFLWEH
;
A
#
# COMPACT_ATOMS: atom_id res chain seq x y z
N MET A 1 -16.32 -5.76 -3.08
CA MET A 1 -17.08 -6.88 -2.49
C MET A 1 -16.69 -6.95 -1.01
N VAL A 2 -17.66 -6.77 -0.12
CA VAL A 2 -17.42 -6.52 1.31
C VAL A 2 -16.72 -7.73 1.93
N MET A 3 -15.40 -7.66 2.16
CA MET A 3 -14.82 -8.45 3.23
C MET A 3 -15.44 -7.90 4.51
N HIS A 4 -16.39 -8.65 5.07
CA HIS A 4 -17.12 -8.24 6.26
C HIS A 4 -16.13 -7.74 7.30
N VAL A 5 -16.30 -6.51 7.78
CA VAL A 5 -15.49 -5.91 8.88
C VAL A 5 -15.35 -6.92 10.03
N GLN A 6 -16.42 -7.67 10.29
CA GLN A 6 -16.48 -8.77 11.25
C GLN A 6 -15.51 -9.93 10.96
N LEU A 7 -15.30 -10.31 9.70
CA LEU A 7 -14.32 -11.33 9.32
C LEU A 7 -12.88 -10.83 9.52
N ALA A 8 -12.59 -9.58 9.16
CA ALA A 8 -11.27 -8.98 9.39
C ALA A 8 -10.94 -8.89 10.89
N GLU A 9 -11.89 -8.45 11.72
CA GLU A 9 -11.73 -8.40 13.18
C GLU A 9 -11.56 -9.78 13.80
N ALA A 10 -12.30 -10.79 13.31
CA ALA A 10 -12.16 -12.15 13.80
C ALA A 10 -10.79 -12.75 13.43
N LEU A 11 -10.32 -12.52 12.21
CA LEU A 11 -9.00 -12.98 11.75
C LEU A 11 -7.84 -12.33 12.50
N ALA A 12 -8.02 -11.12 13.04
CA ALA A 12 -7.03 -10.47 13.89
C ALA A 12 -6.95 -11.07 15.30
N LYS A 13 -8.03 -11.68 15.77
CA LYS A 13 -8.18 -12.22 17.14
C LYS A 13 -7.83 -13.71 17.27
N VAL A 14 -7.74 -14.44 16.15
CA VAL A 14 -7.35 -15.86 16.16
C VAL A 14 -5.86 -16.07 16.39
N ASP A 15 -5.49 -17.26 16.82
CA ASP A 15 -4.11 -17.63 17.13
C ASP A 15 -3.18 -17.61 15.88
N LYS A 16 -1.87 -17.46 16.13
CA LYS A 16 -0.86 -17.37 15.05
C LYS A 16 -0.86 -18.58 14.10
N PRO A 17 -1.05 -19.83 14.57
CA PRO A 17 -1.27 -20.99 13.71
C PRO A 17 -2.43 -20.82 12.73
N THR A 18 -3.59 -20.35 13.20
CA THR A 18 -4.80 -20.14 12.39
C THR A 18 -4.58 -19.04 11.36
N GLN A 19 -3.96 -17.92 11.76
CA GLN A 19 -3.63 -16.84 10.83
C GLN A 19 -2.70 -17.31 9.72
N LYS A 20 -1.67 -18.09 10.06
CA LYS A 20 -0.69 -18.61 9.07
C LYS A 20 -1.34 -19.55 8.06
N LEU A 21 -2.30 -20.37 8.50
CA LEU A 21 -3.08 -21.23 7.62
C LEU A 21 -3.94 -20.40 6.66
N LEU A 22 -4.76 -19.50 7.20
CA LEU A 22 -5.75 -18.76 6.42
C LEU A 22 -5.10 -17.75 5.46
N LYS A 23 -3.92 -17.23 5.77
CA LYS A 23 -3.17 -16.29 4.89
C LYS A 23 -3.03 -16.76 3.44
N HIS A 24 -2.95 -18.08 3.20
CA HIS A 24 -2.72 -18.65 1.87
C HIS A 24 -3.99 -19.01 1.12
N VAL A 25 -5.16 -18.84 1.73
CA VAL A 25 -6.45 -19.29 1.18
C VAL A 25 -7.58 -18.27 1.37
N ILE A 26 -7.37 -17.24 2.18
CA ILE A 26 -8.37 -16.20 2.50
C ILE A 26 -8.74 -15.34 1.29
N HIS A 27 -7.92 -15.32 0.24
CA HIS A 27 -8.21 -14.58 -1.00
C HIS A 27 -9.27 -15.26 -1.88
N TYR A 28 -9.64 -16.52 -1.59
CA TYR A 28 -10.72 -17.20 -2.30
C TYR A 28 -12.08 -16.78 -1.74
N GLU A 29 -12.96 -16.23 -2.58
CA GLU A 29 -14.33 -15.89 -2.21
C GLU A 29 -15.09 -17.06 -1.55
N PRO A 30 -15.05 -18.32 -2.05
CA PRO A 30 -15.71 -19.44 -1.39
C PRO A 30 -15.20 -19.70 0.04
N VAL A 31 -13.92 -19.41 0.31
CA VAL A 31 -13.33 -19.51 1.65
C VAL A 31 -13.82 -18.37 2.53
N GLN A 32 -13.92 -17.15 1.99
CA GLN A 32 -14.47 -16.01 2.73
C GLN A 32 -15.94 -16.25 3.12
N GLN A 33 -16.76 -16.76 2.20
CA GLN A 33 -18.16 -17.09 2.47
C GLN A 33 -18.30 -18.19 3.53
N MET A 34 -17.46 -19.25 3.45
CA MET A 34 -17.41 -20.31 4.45
C MET A 34 -17.04 -19.76 5.84
N LEU A 35 -16.03 -18.89 5.93
CA LEU A 35 -15.61 -18.27 7.19
C LEU A 35 -16.67 -17.33 7.76
N CYS A 36 -17.37 -16.55 6.92
CA CYS A 36 -18.52 -15.76 7.36
C CYS A 36 -19.63 -16.64 7.94
N THR A 37 -19.84 -17.83 7.37
CA THR A 37 -20.84 -18.80 7.90
C THR A 37 -20.43 -19.30 9.28
N PHE A 38 -19.14 -19.56 9.51
CA PHE A 38 -18.63 -19.96 10.84
C PHE A 38 -18.73 -18.85 11.88
N LEU A 39 -18.59 -17.58 11.48
CA LEU A 39 -18.77 -16.43 12.39
C LEU A 39 -20.22 -16.20 12.80
N ALA A 40 -21.17 -16.58 11.93
CA ALA A 40 -22.59 -16.51 12.25
C ALA A 40 -23.06 -17.65 13.17
N ASP A 41 -22.28 -18.71 13.30
CA ASP A 41 -22.61 -19.89 14.10
C ASP A 41 -22.06 -19.76 15.53
N THR A 42 -22.96 -19.76 16.53
CA THR A 42 -22.62 -19.64 17.95
C THR A 42 -22.48 -20.98 18.67
N SER A 43 -22.65 -22.11 17.98
CA SER A 43 -22.61 -23.45 18.57
C SER A 43 -21.21 -23.88 19.04
N ARG A 44 -20.16 -23.30 18.48
CA ARG A 44 -18.75 -23.54 18.81
C ARG A 44 -17.89 -22.35 18.43
N SER A 45 -16.65 -22.30 18.92
CA SER A 45 -15.78 -21.16 18.62
C SER A 45 -15.38 -21.13 17.14
N PHE A 46 -15.04 -19.93 16.66
CA PHE A 46 -14.58 -19.74 15.27
C PHE A 46 -13.33 -20.58 14.97
N GLU A 47 -12.41 -20.71 15.92
CA GLU A 47 -11.21 -21.54 15.79
C GLU A 47 -11.57 -23.04 15.73
N ASP A 48 -12.54 -23.50 16.52
CA ASP A 48 -13.02 -24.90 16.48
C ASP A 48 -13.69 -25.27 15.15
N TRP A 49 -14.25 -24.30 14.43
CA TRP A 49 -14.73 -24.50 13.06
C TRP A 49 -13.60 -24.63 12.05
N ILE A 50 -12.54 -23.83 12.20
CA ILE A 50 -11.39 -23.81 11.29
C ILE A 50 -10.54 -25.08 11.45
N TRP A 51 -10.36 -25.53 12.70
CA TRP A 51 -9.59 -26.73 13.03
C TRP A 51 -10.40 -28.03 12.97
N ASP A 52 -11.67 -27.95 12.55
CA ASP A 52 -12.47 -29.13 12.24
C ASP A 52 -11.77 -29.99 11.16
N PRO A 53 -11.69 -31.33 11.32
CA PRO A 53 -11.01 -32.20 10.37
C PRO A 53 -11.47 -32.02 8.92
N LYS A 54 -12.77 -31.81 8.68
CA LYS A 54 -13.32 -31.67 7.32
C LYS A 54 -12.97 -30.30 6.73
N THR A 55 -13.07 -29.24 7.53
CA THR A 55 -12.67 -27.88 7.12
C THR A 55 -11.16 -27.84 6.83
N ARG A 56 -10.35 -28.48 7.68
CA ARG A 56 -8.89 -28.52 7.54
C ARG A 56 -8.46 -29.24 6.28
N ASP A 57 -9.12 -30.33 5.91
CA ASP A 57 -8.89 -31.04 4.65
C ASP A 57 -9.17 -30.16 3.43
N VAL A 58 -10.28 -29.41 3.43
CA VAL A 58 -10.64 -28.49 2.34
C VAL A 58 -9.60 -27.36 2.21
N LEU A 59 -9.24 -26.71 3.32
CA LEU A 59 -8.24 -25.64 3.33
C LEU A 59 -6.86 -26.14 2.89
N SER A 60 -6.46 -27.35 3.30
CA SER A 60 -5.18 -27.95 2.90
C SER A 60 -5.13 -28.29 1.41
N ARG A 61 -6.24 -28.80 0.84
CA ARG A 61 -6.33 -29.05 -0.62
C ARG A 61 -6.21 -27.76 -1.41
N LEU A 62 -6.84 -26.68 -0.96
CA LEU A 62 -6.71 -25.36 -1.59
C LEU A 62 -5.29 -24.81 -1.47
N GLN A 63 -4.67 -24.95 -0.30
CA GLN A 63 -3.27 -24.56 -0.09
C GLN A 63 -2.31 -25.34 -1.00
N SER A 64 -2.50 -26.66 -1.16
CA SER A 64 -1.67 -27.46 -2.06
C SER A 64 -1.80 -27.05 -3.54
N ARG A 65 -2.96 -26.52 -3.96
CA ARG A 65 -3.14 -26.00 -5.32
C ARG A 65 -2.41 -24.68 -5.54
N VAL A 66 -2.27 -23.86 -4.49
CA VAL A 66 -1.45 -22.64 -4.51
C VAL A 66 0.04 -22.99 -4.63
N GLU A 67 0.49 -24.12 -4.08
CA GLU A 67 1.88 -24.59 -4.21
C GLU A 67 2.23 -25.08 -5.63
N PHE A 68 1.25 -25.54 -6.42
CA PHE A 68 1.46 -25.98 -7.82
C PHE A 68 1.19 -24.92 -8.88
N ALA A 69 0.45 -23.85 -8.56
CA ALA A 69 0.21 -22.72 -9.45
C ALA A 69 0.77 -21.44 -8.82
N GLY A 70 2.05 -21.16 -9.11
CA GLY A 70 2.74 -19.98 -8.61
C GLY A 70 2.11 -18.64 -9.06
N PRO A 71 2.70 -17.50 -8.64
CA PRO A 71 2.21 -16.11 -8.84
C PRO A 71 2.04 -15.65 -10.31
N GLN A 72 2.17 -16.55 -11.29
CA GLN A 72 1.95 -16.28 -12.70
C GLN A 72 0.49 -16.49 -13.15
N ALA A 73 -0.35 -17.21 -12.39
CA ALA A 73 -1.78 -17.37 -12.71
C ALA A 73 -2.59 -16.07 -12.55
N VAL A 74 -2.03 -15.08 -11.83
CA VAL A 74 -2.63 -13.75 -11.62
C VAL A 74 -2.48 -12.85 -12.86
N LYS A 75 -1.51 -13.13 -13.76
CA LYS A 75 -1.27 -12.34 -14.98
C LYS A 75 -2.17 -12.71 -16.16
N SER A 76 -2.83 -13.87 -16.10
CA SER A 76 -3.63 -14.39 -17.21
C SER A 76 -5.08 -13.91 -17.20
N ASP A 77 -5.54 -13.24 -16.14
CA ASP A 77 -6.94 -12.84 -16.00
C ASP A 77 -7.08 -11.32 -15.71
N PRO A 78 -7.46 -10.51 -16.71
CA PRO A 78 -7.40 -9.04 -16.64
C PRO A 78 -8.40 -8.43 -15.64
N THR A 79 -9.50 -9.11 -15.30
CA THR A 79 -10.45 -8.67 -14.27
C THR A 79 -9.90 -8.88 -12.86
N LEU A 80 -9.08 -9.92 -12.63
CA LEU A 80 -8.42 -10.18 -11.35
C LEU A 80 -7.28 -9.19 -11.07
N GLN A 81 -6.57 -8.74 -12.11
CA GLN A 81 -5.54 -7.71 -11.97
C GLN A 81 -6.14 -6.35 -11.58
N ALA A 82 -7.23 -5.94 -12.24
CA ALA A 82 -7.92 -4.68 -11.93
C ALA A 82 -8.48 -4.68 -10.50
N ASN A 83 -9.06 -5.79 -10.05
CA ASN A 83 -9.59 -5.91 -8.69
C ASN A 83 -8.50 -5.98 -7.60
N TYR A 84 -7.31 -6.48 -7.93
CA TYR A 84 -6.14 -6.46 -7.03
C TYR A 84 -5.56 -5.05 -6.87
N GLU A 85 -5.48 -4.29 -7.97
CA GLU A 85 -5.04 -2.89 -7.97
C GLU A 85 -6.06 -1.99 -7.24
N ASP A 86 -7.37 -2.21 -7.46
CA ASP A 86 -8.44 -1.49 -6.78
C ASP A 86 -8.53 -1.81 -5.28
N ALA A 87 -8.24 -3.05 -4.86
CA ALA A 87 -8.16 -3.44 -3.45
C ALA A 87 -6.94 -2.85 -2.70
N LEU A 88 -5.82 -2.62 -3.40
CA LEU A 88 -4.65 -1.90 -2.84
C LEU A 88 -4.94 -0.40 -2.65
N VAL A 89 -5.75 0.18 -3.53
CA VAL A 89 -6.20 1.58 -3.45
C VAL A 89 -7.24 1.77 -2.34
N ASN A 90 -8.18 0.84 -2.19
CA ASN A 90 -9.24 0.88 -1.18
C ASN A 90 -8.80 0.38 0.23
N GLY A 91 -7.63 -0.25 0.35
CA GLY A 91 -7.04 -0.67 1.64
C GLY A 91 -6.35 0.45 2.44
N ILE A 92 -6.45 1.69 1.97
CA ILE A 92 -5.82 2.88 2.57
C ILE A 92 -6.73 3.53 3.65
N ASP A 93 -7.97 3.07 3.85
CA ASP A 93 -8.89 3.77 4.76
C ASP A 93 -8.79 3.40 6.26
N HIS A 94 -7.91 2.48 6.67
CA HIS A 94 -7.83 2.05 8.09
C HIS A 94 -6.41 1.93 8.67
N MET A 95 -5.44 2.68 8.16
CA MET A 95 -4.24 2.98 8.96
C MET A 95 -4.52 4.22 9.79
N ASP A 96 -4.26 4.18 11.10
CA ASP A 96 -4.25 5.42 11.88
C ASP A 96 -3.20 6.39 11.30
N VAL A 97 -3.42 7.69 11.50
CA VAL A 97 -2.55 8.75 10.97
C VAL A 97 -1.08 8.53 11.36
N GLU A 98 -0.84 7.94 12.53
CA GLU A 98 0.49 7.60 13.04
C GLU A 98 1.17 6.51 12.21
N SER A 99 0.44 5.48 11.81
CA SER A 99 0.94 4.40 10.97
C SER A 99 1.25 4.92 9.56
N PHE A 100 0.43 5.82 9.01
CA PHE A 100 0.72 6.48 7.73
C PHE A 100 2.00 7.28 7.78
N PHE A 101 2.13 8.09 8.83
CA PHE A 101 3.32 8.87 9.07
C PHE A 101 4.55 7.97 9.21
N ALA A 102 4.47 6.88 9.99
CA ALA A 102 5.58 5.95 10.19
C ALA A 102 6.00 5.24 8.89
N ALA A 103 5.03 4.75 8.10
CA ALA A 103 5.31 4.09 6.82
C ALA A 103 5.91 5.06 5.79
N ALA A 104 5.38 6.27 5.70
CA ALA A 104 5.89 7.31 4.82
C ALA A 104 7.29 7.79 5.27
N ASP A 105 7.53 7.92 6.58
CA ASP A 105 8.84 8.28 7.11
C ASP A 105 9.86 7.19 6.79
N ALA A 106 9.53 5.92 7.02
CA ALA A 106 10.39 4.80 6.67
C ALA A 106 10.76 4.78 5.18
N ALA A 107 9.78 5.01 4.29
CA ALA A 107 10.01 5.13 2.85
C ALA A 107 10.92 6.33 2.51
N LYS A 108 10.71 7.49 3.14
CA LYS A 108 11.60 8.65 3.00
C LYS A 108 13.03 8.35 3.47
N GLN A 109 13.21 7.67 4.61
CA GLN A 109 14.55 7.29 5.09
C GLN A 109 15.24 6.33 4.13
N ALA A 110 14.52 5.34 3.60
CA ALA A 110 15.04 4.46 2.55
C ALA A 110 15.45 5.24 1.29
N GLY A 111 14.65 6.22 0.88
CA GLY A 111 14.98 7.13 -0.22
C GLY A 111 16.27 7.91 0.03
N LYS A 112 16.45 8.46 1.24
CA LYS A 112 17.69 9.14 1.64
C LYS A 112 18.91 8.21 1.59
N LEU A 113 18.76 6.97 2.06
CA LEU A 113 19.82 5.97 2.00
C LEU A 113 20.21 5.64 0.55
N HIS A 114 19.23 5.38 -0.32
CA HIS A 114 19.49 5.13 -1.73
C HIS A 114 20.10 6.33 -2.45
N PHE A 115 19.68 7.55 -2.08
CA PHE A 115 20.23 8.78 -2.64
C PHE A 115 21.71 8.95 -2.28
N ALA A 116 22.08 8.71 -1.01
CA ALA A 116 23.47 8.75 -0.57
C ALA A 116 24.34 7.73 -1.32
N GLN A 117 23.76 6.58 -1.68
CA GLN A 117 24.40 5.53 -2.49
C GLN A 117 24.41 5.83 -4.00
N LYS A 118 23.95 7.01 -4.43
CA LYS A 118 23.78 7.41 -5.84
C LYS A 118 22.86 6.48 -6.65
N ARG A 119 22.01 5.70 -5.97
CA ARG A 119 20.99 4.84 -6.59
C ARG A 119 19.73 5.67 -6.84
N PHE A 120 19.81 6.60 -7.79
CA PHE A 120 18.79 7.63 -7.99
C PHE A 120 17.42 7.08 -8.39
N ASP A 121 17.35 5.98 -9.16
CA ASP A 121 16.09 5.30 -9.46
C ASP A 121 15.41 4.71 -8.21
N ALA A 122 16.19 4.00 -7.38
CA ALA A 122 15.68 3.44 -6.14
C ALA A 122 15.26 4.53 -5.14
N ALA A 123 16.04 5.62 -5.08
CA ALA A 123 15.72 6.79 -4.27
C ALA A 123 14.41 7.45 -4.72
N LEU A 124 14.27 7.68 -6.04
CA LEU A 124 13.06 8.22 -6.64
C LEU A 124 11.85 7.35 -6.27
N ASN A 125 11.92 6.04 -6.49
CA ASN A 125 10.79 5.14 -6.19
C ASN A 125 10.40 5.17 -4.71
N ALA A 126 11.37 5.25 -3.80
CA ALA A 126 11.10 5.32 -2.37
C ALA A 126 10.46 6.66 -1.95
N PHE A 127 10.94 7.79 -2.48
CA PHE A 127 10.33 9.10 -2.22
C PHE A 127 8.93 9.24 -2.83
N ARG A 128 8.72 8.69 -4.04
CA ARG A 128 7.39 8.61 -4.66
C ARG A 128 6.43 7.83 -3.79
N LYS A 129 6.85 6.63 -3.34
CA LYS A 129 6.06 5.81 -2.42
C LYS A 129 5.66 6.57 -1.15
N ALA A 130 6.57 7.35 -0.56
CA ALA A 130 6.24 8.16 0.61
C ALA A 130 5.19 9.25 0.29
N ALA A 131 5.34 9.96 -0.84
CA ALA A 131 4.40 11.00 -1.26
C ALA A 131 3.02 10.41 -1.62
N ASP A 132 2.99 9.30 -2.35
CA ASP A 132 1.76 8.64 -2.81
C ASP A 132 0.96 8.06 -1.64
N LEU A 133 1.63 7.60 -0.57
CA LEU A 133 0.96 7.18 0.67
C LEU A 133 0.31 8.34 1.43
N LEU A 134 0.91 9.52 1.38
CA LEU A 134 0.44 10.70 2.12
C LEU A 134 -0.59 11.52 1.35
N LYS A 135 -0.53 11.51 0.01
CA LYS A 135 -1.38 12.33 -0.85
C LYS A 135 -2.89 12.19 -0.56
N PRO A 136 -3.46 10.97 -0.42
CA PRO A 136 -4.89 10.81 -0.13
C PRO A 136 -5.30 11.42 1.22
N GLN A 137 -4.38 11.45 2.18
CA GLN A 137 -4.61 11.96 3.53
C GLN A 137 -4.55 13.49 3.62
N LEU A 138 -4.18 14.17 2.54
CA LEU A 138 -4.07 15.64 2.44
C LEU A 138 -5.26 16.29 1.71
N GLU A 139 -6.11 15.49 1.08
CA GLU A 139 -7.32 15.95 0.36
C GLU A 139 -8.49 16.34 1.29
N PRO A 140 -8.67 15.78 2.51
CA PRO A 140 -9.71 16.23 3.45
C PRO A 140 -9.43 17.60 4.08
N CYS A 141 -10.46 18.42 4.32
CA CYS A 141 -10.36 19.77 4.88
C CYS A 141 -9.83 19.83 6.35
N GLU A 142 -9.73 18.67 7.01
CA GLU A 142 -9.18 18.49 8.37
C GLU A 142 -7.93 17.60 8.37
N SER A 143 -7.10 17.72 7.32
CA SER A 143 -5.86 16.96 7.21
C SER A 143 -4.92 17.24 8.40
N PRO A 144 -4.32 16.20 9.02
CA PRO A 144 -3.39 16.40 10.12
C PRO A 144 -2.17 17.20 9.66
N SER A 145 -1.92 18.35 10.30
CA SER A 145 -0.83 19.28 9.94
C SER A 145 0.56 18.63 9.95
N ILE A 146 0.70 17.49 10.64
CA ILE A 146 1.94 16.72 10.74
C ILE A 146 2.33 16.01 9.43
N LEU A 147 1.37 15.75 8.53
CA LEU A 147 1.62 15.01 7.27
C LEU A 147 2.20 15.92 6.18
N THR A 148 1.78 17.19 6.14
CA THR A 148 2.15 18.14 5.09
C THR A 148 3.67 18.34 4.96
N PRO A 149 4.45 18.56 6.04
CA PRO A 149 5.90 18.71 5.93
C PRO A 149 6.59 17.46 5.36
N LEU A 150 6.09 16.27 5.74
CA LEU A 150 6.64 14.99 5.27
C LEU A 150 6.36 14.78 3.79
N PHE A 151 5.15 15.13 3.33
CA PHE A 151 4.77 15.09 1.93
C PHE A 151 5.60 16.06 1.08
N VAL A 152 5.69 17.34 1.48
CA VAL A 152 6.46 18.37 0.76
C VAL A 152 7.93 17.95 0.64
N THR A 153 8.53 17.45 1.72
CA THR A 153 9.92 16.99 1.72
C THR A 153 10.11 15.78 0.81
N SER A 154 9.16 14.84 0.77
CA SER A 154 9.24 13.65 -0.08
C SER A 154 9.10 14.00 -1.55
N SER A 155 8.14 14.86 -1.91
CA SER A 155 7.90 15.34 -3.27
C SER A 155 9.07 16.17 -3.81
N THR A 156 9.67 17.05 -3.00
CA THR A 156 10.87 17.80 -3.41
C THR A 156 12.08 16.88 -3.62
N ASN A 157 12.29 15.90 -2.75
CA ASN A 157 13.37 14.93 -2.92
C ASN A 157 13.16 14.01 -4.14
N ALA A 158 11.92 13.60 -4.42
CA ALA A 158 11.56 12.89 -5.66
C ALA A 158 11.92 13.74 -6.89
N SER A 159 11.55 15.03 -6.88
CA SER A 159 11.89 15.97 -7.95
C SER A 159 13.40 16.08 -8.18
N ILE A 160 14.19 16.20 -7.10
CA ILE A 160 15.65 16.24 -7.18
C ILE A 160 16.22 14.93 -7.78
N CYS A 161 15.70 13.77 -7.39
CA CYS A 161 16.10 12.49 -7.99
C CYS A 161 15.75 12.45 -9.48
N ALA A 162 14.56 12.91 -9.86
CA ALA A 162 14.12 12.97 -11.24
C ALA A 162 14.99 13.92 -12.10
N ILE A 163 15.50 15.04 -11.54
CA ILE A 163 16.49 15.90 -12.22
C ILE A 163 17.77 15.10 -12.51
N ARG A 164 18.29 14.35 -11.54
CA ARG A 164 19.49 13.51 -11.72
C ARG A 164 19.31 12.45 -12.81
N LEU A 165 18.09 11.98 -13.00
CA LEU A 165 17.69 11.01 -14.01
C LEU A 165 17.18 11.65 -15.31
N GLN A 166 17.16 12.98 -15.40
CA GLN A 166 16.61 13.74 -16.53
C GLN A 166 15.16 13.37 -16.88
N ARG A 167 14.36 12.99 -15.88
CA ARG A 167 12.93 12.67 -16.02
C ARG A 167 12.07 13.92 -15.82
N TRP A 168 12.19 14.88 -16.74
CA TRP A 168 11.59 16.22 -16.61
C TRP A 168 10.08 16.25 -16.35
N PRO A 169 9.24 15.37 -16.93
CA PRO A 169 7.82 15.30 -16.58
C PRO A 169 7.59 14.98 -15.09
N THR A 170 8.37 14.05 -14.54
CA THR A 170 8.33 13.69 -13.11
C THR A 170 8.84 14.82 -12.23
N VAL A 171 9.85 15.59 -12.67
CA VAL A 171 10.30 16.79 -11.95
C VAL A 171 9.16 17.79 -11.83
N ARG A 172 8.47 18.08 -12.94
CA ARG A 172 7.34 19.02 -12.98
C ARG A 172 6.22 18.58 -12.04
N GLU A 173 5.80 17.33 -12.16
CA GLU A 173 4.70 16.76 -11.36
C GLU A 173 4.95 16.92 -9.85
N TYR A 174 6.06 16.37 -9.35
CA TYR A 174 6.30 16.35 -7.91
C TYR A 174 6.66 17.74 -7.36
N ALA A 175 7.26 18.63 -8.17
CA ALA A 175 7.51 20.01 -7.76
C ALA A 175 6.20 20.81 -7.63
N GLN A 176 5.26 20.62 -8.57
CA GLN A 176 3.93 21.23 -8.48
C GLN A 176 3.12 20.71 -7.29
N LEU A 177 3.17 19.40 -7.02
CA LEU A 177 2.54 18.81 -5.84
C LEU A 177 3.09 19.40 -4.53
N ALA A 178 4.39 19.61 -4.43
CA ALA A 178 5.00 20.26 -3.27
C ALA A 178 4.54 21.71 -3.11
N LEU A 179 4.46 22.48 -4.21
CA LEU A 179 4.02 23.88 -4.17
C LEU A 179 2.54 24.06 -3.89
N ALA A 180 1.69 23.10 -4.29
CA ALA A 180 0.28 23.12 -3.95
C ALA A 180 0.06 23.10 -2.42
N GLN A 181 0.96 22.43 -1.69
CA GLN A 181 0.93 22.31 -0.23
C GLN A 181 1.79 23.36 0.48
N SER A 182 2.88 23.83 -0.16
CA SER A 182 3.78 24.85 0.36
C SER A 182 4.25 25.79 -0.76
N PRO A 183 3.49 26.85 -1.07
CA PRO A 183 3.79 27.77 -2.18
C PRO A 183 5.13 28.50 -2.06
N SER A 184 5.71 28.56 -0.86
CA SER A 184 6.99 29.20 -0.57
C SER A 184 8.18 28.23 -0.55
N ASP A 185 8.00 26.95 -0.88
CA ASP A 185 9.11 25.97 -0.86
C ASP A 185 10.15 26.27 -1.94
N GLY A 186 11.32 26.75 -1.51
CA GLY A 186 12.40 27.14 -2.42
C GLY A 186 13.02 25.98 -3.22
N LYS A 187 12.98 24.74 -2.71
CA LYS A 187 13.52 23.57 -3.42
C LYS A 187 12.59 23.14 -4.56
N ALA A 188 11.28 23.22 -4.34
CA ALA A 188 10.27 22.95 -5.36
C ALA A 188 10.36 23.98 -6.48
N TRP A 189 10.49 25.27 -6.15
CA TRP A 189 10.73 26.33 -7.14
C TRP A 189 12.03 26.12 -7.92
N TYR A 190 13.12 25.74 -7.25
CA TYR A 190 14.37 25.36 -7.92
C TYR A 190 14.16 24.23 -8.93
N CYS A 191 13.38 23.20 -8.57
CA CYS A 191 13.10 22.08 -9.47
C CYS A 191 12.28 22.50 -10.69
N LEU A 192 11.23 23.33 -10.51
CA LEU A 192 10.47 23.87 -11.64
C LEU A 192 11.32 24.76 -12.54
N ALA A 193 12.17 25.61 -11.97
CA ALA A 193 13.10 26.43 -12.75
C ALA A 193 14.00 25.56 -13.65
N LYS A 194 14.44 24.39 -13.17
CA LYS A 194 15.20 23.43 -13.99
C LYS A 194 14.39 22.84 -15.13
N VAL A 195 13.09 22.63 -14.97
CA VAL A 195 12.21 22.18 -16.05
C VAL A 195 12.08 23.26 -17.11
N PHE A 196 11.80 24.51 -16.73
CA PHE A 196 11.66 25.61 -17.69
C PHE A 196 12.95 25.87 -18.47
N LEU A 197 14.11 25.75 -17.83
CA LEU A 197 15.41 25.83 -18.49
C LEU A 197 15.71 24.66 -19.44
N TRP A 198 15.04 23.52 -19.30
CA TRP A 198 15.20 22.40 -20.23
C TRP A 198 14.28 22.52 -21.44
N GLU A 199 13.11 23.15 -21.27
CA GLU A 199 12.12 23.35 -22.34
C GLU A 199 12.47 24.50 -23.30
N HIS A 200 13.51 25.28 -23.00
CA HIS A 200 13.98 26.44 -23.76
C HIS A 200 15.46 26.30 -24.07
#